data_AF-A0A9E0LEX1-F1
#
_entry.id   AF-A0A9E0LEX1-F1
#
_cell.length_a   1.000
_cell.length_b   1.000
_cell.length_c   1.000
_cell.angle_alpha   90.00
_cell.angle_beta   90.00
_cell.angle_gamma   90.00
#
_symmetry.space_group_name_H-M   'P 1'
#
loop_
_entity.id
_entity.type
_entity.pdbx_description
1 polymer ?
#
loop_
_entity_poly.entity_id
_entity_poly.type
_entity_poly.pdbx_seq_one_letter_code
_entity_poly.pdbx_strand_id
1 'polypeptide(L)'
;MKKISLSEGHPQIAKEWHTERNLDCSPDEVSISSNKVVWWKCQSNPAHEWEQRVIKRVGWPECRFCVAEKRSLAKNFPAVANEWHHELNGDLTPADVAGKGRERAWWQCQSNINHVWQTSVCNRTGGRQSGCPYCAGKKVDDSNSIMSLRPDLLKEWHPTKNKTIKPDQVTCGSQKKVWWQCSKNEKHEWETGARDRTQKEGGCPFCSRKYVSDDNRLSIKNPELAAEWHPTKNRIVYTDSSHGTFFSSLNKSVAPKDREKLNRRRLGPSDVPVSGNEIVWWKCMAKGHEWRARISSRSLDGQGCPYCSGRRIITDETSLAAKFPTVARQWHPVRNKPLSPSEVGPNTRLSPWWRCHRSAIHVWQAEISHVVTAFKNGNSGCPFCANRRVCKDNNLAAKYPTQVEQMWHRSRNGQLEASEVAAGSTKAVWWQCPKSVDHEWSSPICQITKSWKEGNTGCSFCLGRKVAPGESLAAKHPNLVKYFDRPRNLPIKPSKISDRGYRLIWWRCPKLHIWEEGVSYVVRRWQEGKIICPQCRTQE
;
A
#
# COMPACT_ATOMS: atom_id res chain seq x y z
N MET A 1 -33.89 -46.03 63.14
CA MET A 1 -33.25 -46.57 61.92
C MET A 1 -32.11 -47.48 62.33
N LYS A 2 -32.04 -48.70 61.79
CA LYS A 2 -30.95 -49.65 62.06
C LYS A 2 -29.64 -49.03 61.55
N LYS A 3 -28.62 -48.92 62.41
CA LYS A 3 -27.28 -48.47 61.99
C LYS A 3 -26.61 -49.64 61.26
N ILE A 4 -26.31 -49.46 59.97
CA ILE A 4 -25.62 -50.47 59.15
C ILE A 4 -24.17 -50.58 59.64
N SER A 5 -23.71 -51.80 59.96
CA SER A 5 -22.33 -52.04 60.40
C SER A 5 -21.32 -51.89 59.26
N LEU A 6 -20.03 -51.72 59.58
CA LEU A 6 -18.99 -51.56 58.58
C LEU A 6 -18.86 -52.81 57.68
N SER A 7 -18.93 -54.01 58.25
CA SER A 7 -18.92 -55.26 57.48
C SER A 7 -20.10 -55.40 56.53
N GLU A 8 -21.30 -54.99 56.97
CA GLU A 8 -22.53 -55.08 56.18
C GLU A 8 -22.55 -54.04 55.05
N GLY A 9 -22.20 -52.79 55.34
CA GLY A 9 -22.28 -51.69 54.39
C GLY A 9 -21.06 -51.59 53.45
N HIS A 10 -19.87 -51.96 53.91
CA HIS A 10 -18.62 -51.84 53.16
C HIS A 10 -17.64 -53.00 53.44
N PRO A 11 -17.95 -54.23 52.99
CA PRO A 11 -17.16 -55.43 53.31
C PRO A 11 -15.69 -55.35 52.84
N GLN A 12 -15.41 -54.64 51.74
CA GLN A 12 -14.03 -54.48 51.26
C GLN A 12 -13.20 -53.55 52.18
N ILE A 13 -13.83 -52.54 52.78
CA ILE A 13 -13.18 -51.65 53.76
C ILE A 13 -12.98 -52.41 55.08
N ALA A 14 -13.95 -53.23 55.49
CA ALA A 14 -13.85 -54.06 56.69
C ALA A 14 -12.64 -55.02 56.65
N LYS A 15 -12.26 -55.55 55.48
CA LYS A 15 -11.06 -56.37 55.32
C LYS A 15 -9.74 -55.63 55.58
N GLU A 16 -9.73 -54.31 55.60
CA GLU A 16 -8.55 -53.50 55.97
C GLU A 16 -8.52 -53.15 57.46
N TRP A 17 -9.41 -53.72 58.26
CA TRP A 17 -9.40 -53.52 59.71
C TRP A 17 -8.16 -54.14 60.36
N HIS A 18 -7.49 -53.39 61.23
CA HIS A 18 -6.32 -53.90 61.94
C HIS A 18 -6.73 -54.69 63.18
N THR A 19 -6.82 -56.02 63.07
CA THR A 19 -7.30 -56.91 64.14
C THR A 19 -6.46 -56.84 65.42
N GLU A 20 -5.14 -56.73 65.30
CA GLU A 20 -4.25 -56.73 66.49
C GLU A 20 -4.20 -55.39 67.25
N ARG A 21 -4.59 -54.28 66.60
CA ARG A 21 -4.56 -52.92 67.21
C ARG A 21 -5.94 -52.41 67.61
N ASN A 22 -7.02 -53.01 67.10
CA ASN A 22 -8.41 -52.69 67.45
C ASN A 22 -9.03 -53.78 68.32
N LEU A 23 -8.37 -54.17 69.41
CA LEU A 23 -8.82 -55.28 70.27
C LEU A 23 -10.16 -55.01 70.98
N ASP A 24 -10.59 -53.75 71.04
CA ASP A 24 -11.76 -53.28 71.78
C ASP A 24 -13.04 -53.21 70.93
N CYS A 25 -12.99 -53.53 69.64
CA CYS A 25 -14.17 -53.51 68.76
C CYS A 25 -13.99 -54.27 67.44
N SER A 26 -15.10 -54.77 66.91
CA SER A 26 -15.17 -55.43 65.60
C SER A 26 -15.78 -54.53 64.51
N PRO A 27 -15.40 -54.71 63.22
CA PRO A 27 -16.11 -54.15 62.07
C PRO A 27 -17.63 -54.42 62.06
N ASP A 28 -18.09 -55.51 62.68
CA ASP A 28 -19.51 -55.88 62.76
C ASP A 28 -20.30 -55.02 63.76
N GLU A 29 -19.60 -54.41 64.72
CA GLU A 29 -20.21 -53.63 65.81
C GLU A 29 -20.19 -52.13 65.53
N VAL A 30 -19.31 -51.68 64.62
CA VAL A 30 -19.10 -50.26 64.34
C VAL A 30 -19.86 -49.83 63.10
N SER A 31 -20.78 -48.86 63.25
CA SER A 31 -21.56 -48.27 62.16
C SER A 31 -20.69 -47.57 61.11
N ILE A 32 -21.07 -47.63 59.82
CA ILE A 32 -20.40 -46.94 58.70
C ILE A 32 -20.27 -45.42 58.88
N SER A 33 -21.17 -44.81 59.66
CA SER A 33 -21.19 -43.38 59.96
C SER A 33 -20.44 -43.01 61.26
N SER A 34 -19.71 -43.95 61.86
CA SER A 34 -19.07 -43.76 63.16
C SER A 34 -17.90 -42.78 63.10
N ASN A 35 -17.78 -41.93 64.12
CA ASN A 35 -16.61 -41.09 64.34
C ASN A 35 -15.50 -41.81 65.13
N LYS A 36 -15.67 -43.09 65.50
CA LYS A 36 -14.64 -43.88 66.19
C LYS A 36 -13.37 -43.92 65.32
N VAL A 37 -12.23 -43.60 65.93
CA VAL A 37 -10.90 -43.73 65.33
C VAL A 37 -10.44 -45.15 65.56
N VAL A 38 -10.01 -45.82 64.50
CA VAL A 38 -9.54 -47.20 64.53
C VAL A 38 -8.31 -47.32 63.64
N TRP A 39 -7.51 -48.35 63.90
CA TRP A 39 -6.36 -48.71 63.08
C TRP A 39 -6.78 -49.45 61.81
N TRP A 40 -6.14 -49.09 60.70
CA TRP A 40 -6.31 -49.69 59.39
C TRP A 40 -4.99 -50.27 58.93
N LYS A 41 -5.06 -51.34 58.15
CA LYS A 41 -3.92 -52.01 57.53
C LYS A 41 -4.19 -52.20 56.05
N CYS A 42 -3.36 -51.63 55.20
CA CYS A 42 -3.55 -51.69 53.74
C CYS A 42 -3.35 -53.12 53.23
N GLN A 43 -4.24 -53.59 52.35
CA GLN A 43 -4.08 -54.89 51.70
C GLN A 43 -2.94 -54.92 50.68
N SER A 44 -2.71 -53.82 49.97
CA SER A 44 -1.67 -53.77 48.92
C SER A 44 -0.25 -53.66 49.49
N ASN A 45 -0.10 -53.10 50.68
CA ASN A 45 1.19 -53.01 51.36
C ASN A 45 0.95 -53.09 52.88
N PRO A 46 1.15 -54.26 53.50
CA PRO A 46 0.92 -54.45 54.94
C PRO A 46 1.77 -53.56 55.87
N ALA A 47 2.84 -52.93 55.38
CA ALA A 47 3.61 -51.95 56.15
C ALA A 47 2.83 -50.62 56.34
N HIS A 48 1.80 -50.37 55.53
CA HIS A 48 0.94 -49.21 55.66
C HIS A 48 -0.12 -49.46 56.73
N GLU A 49 0.20 -49.06 57.96
CA GLU A 49 -0.70 -49.05 59.11
C GLU A 49 -1.02 -47.59 59.50
N TRP A 50 -2.30 -47.24 59.74
CA TRP A 50 -2.67 -45.89 60.17
C TRP A 50 -3.95 -45.84 60.98
N GLU A 51 -4.09 -44.79 61.80
CA GLU A 51 -5.33 -44.46 62.49
C GLU A 51 -6.20 -43.51 61.66
N GLN A 52 -7.50 -43.81 61.55
CA GLN A 52 -8.47 -42.90 60.93
C GLN A 52 -9.89 -43.18 61.43
N ARG A 53 -10.75 -42.14 61.40
CA ARG A 53 -12.19 -42.29 61.67
C ARG A 53 -12.87 -43.17 60.63
N VAL A 54 -13.76 -44.07 61.08
CA VAL A 54 -14.55 -44.95 60.19
C VAL A 54 -15.30 -44.17 59.12
N ILE A 55 -16.04 -43.11 59.49
CA ILE A 55 -16.76 -42.26 58.52
C ILE A 55 -15.85 -41.63 57.45
N LYS A 56 -14.60 -41.33 57.78
CA LYS A 56 -13.63 -40.77 56.82
C LYS A 56 -13.04 -41.86 55.93
N ARG A 57 -12.81 -43.06 56.46
CA ARG A 57 -12.38 -44.22 55.68
C ARG A 57 -13.45 -44.63 54.65
N VAL A 58 -14.71 -44.66 55.06
CA VAL A 58 -15.85 -44.94 54.17
C VAL A 58 -15.95 -43.91 53.05
N GLY A 59 -15.84 -42.61 53.39
CA GLY A 59 -15.87 -41.54 52.39
C GLY A 59 -14.64 -41.47 51.48
N TRP A 60 -13.50 -42.04 51.88
CA TRP A 60 -12.27 -42.09 51.09
C TRP A 60 -11.56 -43.44 51.26
N PRO A 61 -11.94 -44.46 50.45
CA PRO A 61 -11.54 -45.86 50.62
C PRO A 61 -10.13 -46.17 50.08
N GLU A 62 -9.36 -45.19 49.62
CA GLU A 62 -7.98 -45.42 49.19
C GLU A 62 -7.00 -45.39 50.38
N CYS A 63 -5.96 -46.22 50.36
CA CYS A 63 -4.89 -46.15 51.36
C CYS A 63 -4.12 -44.83 51.22
N ARG A 64 -4.01 -44.05 52.30
CA ARG A 64 -3.35 -42.73 52.28
C ARG A 64 -1.90 -42.76 51.82
N PHE A 65 -1.16 -43.81 52.16
CA PHE A 65 0.25 -43.94 51.81
C PHE A 65 0.43 -44.38 50.36
N CYS A 66 -0.33 -45.37 49.88
CA CYS A 66 -0.31 -45.75 48.47
C CYS A 66 -0.72 -44.58 47.55
N VAL A 67 -1.68 -43.76 47.98
CA VAL A 67 -2.04 -42.53 47.23
C VAL A 67 -0.92 -41.50 47.28
N ALA A 68 -0.26 -41.33 48.42
CA ALA A 68 0.90 -40.43 48.55
C ALA A 68 2.04 -40.86 47.62
N GLU A 69 2.41 -42.15 47.60
CA GLU A 69 3.43 -42.71 46.71
C GLU A 69 3.08 -42.48 45.22
N LYS A 70 1.83 -42.78 44.83
CA LYS A 70 1.32 -42.55 43.46
C LYS A 70 1.34 -41.08 43.07
N ARG A 71 1.23 -40.17 44.06
CA ARG A 71 1.24 -38.71 43.83
C ARG A 71 2.61 -38.09 44.05
N SER A 72 3.60 -38.84 44.51
CA SER A 72 4.94 -38.34 44.85
C SER A 72 5.63 -37.67 43.66
N LEU A 73 6.52 -36.71 43.96
CA LEU A 73 7.35 -36.06 42.97
C LEU A 73 8.30 -37.07 42.30
N ALA A 74 8.91 -37.95 43.10
CA ALA A 74 9.79 -39.02 42.62
C ALA A 74 9.12 -39.88 41.54
N LYS A 75 7.85 -40.27 41.76
CA LYS A 75 7.14 -41.16 40.84
C LYS A 75 6.62 -40.44 39.59
N ASN A 76 6.04 -39.25 39.74
CA ASN A 76 5.35 -38.57 38.63
C ASN A 76 6.26 -37.68 37.79
N PHE A 77 7.35 -37.17 38.35
CA PHE A 77 8.25 -36.24 37.68
C PHE A 77 9.72 -36.55 37.98
N PRO A 78 10.23 -37.73 37.58
CA PRO A 78 11.57 -38.19 37.93
C PRO A 78 12.68 -37.22 37.46
N ALA A 79 12.53 -36.62 36.27
CA ALA A 79 13.49 -35.63 35.78
C ALA A 79 13.56 -34.37 36.67
N VAL A 80 12.42 -33.94 37.24
CA VAL A 80 12.37 -32.81 38.17
C VAL A 80 12.91 -33.22 39.54
N ALA A 81 12.62 -34.45 40.00
CA ALA A 81 13.16 -35.00 41.24
C ALA A 81 14.70 -35.09 41.23
N ASN A 82 15.33 -35.29 40.07
CA ASN A 82 16.79 -35.27 39.94
C ASN A 82 17.42 -33.90 40.21
N GLU A 83 16.65 -32.82 40.14
CA GLU A 83 17.11 -31.47 40.50
C GLU A 83 16.90 -31.16 42.01
N TRP A 84 16.56 -32.15 42.83
CA TRP A 84 16.34 -31.95 44.28
C TRP A 84 17.67 -31.73 45.01
N HIS A 85 17.73 -30.71 45.87
CA HIS A 85 18.90 -30.48 46.70
C HIS A 85 18.78 -31.28 48.01
N HIS A 86 19.59 -32.33 48.19
CA HIS A 86 19.47 -33.22 49.35
C HIS A 86 19.79 -32.53 50.69
N GLU A 87 20.90 -31.80 50.79
CA GLU A 87 21.32 -31.22 52.08
C GLU A 87 20.40 -30.10 52.58
N LEU A 88 20.01 -29.17 51.70
CA LEU A 88 19.18 -28.01 52.08
C LEU A 88 17.70 -28.34 52.35
N ASN A 89 17.23 -29.52 51.94
CA ASN A 89 15.88 -29.99 52.24
C ASN A 89 15.81 -30.87 53.50
N GLY A 90 16.95 -31.17 54.15
CA GLY A 90 17.02 -32.04 55.31
C GLY A 90 16.51 -33.45 54.99
N ASP A 91 15.64 -33.98 55.86
CA ASP A 91 15.11 -35.35 55.72
C ASP A 91 14.01 -35.49 54.65
N LEU A 92 13.55 -34.38 54.05
CA LEU A 92 12.52 -34.43 53.01
C LEU A 92 13.09 -34.95 51.69
N THR A 93 12.53 -36.04 51.19
CA THR A 93 12.88 -36.61 49.90
C THR A 93 11.81 -36.31 48.84
N PRO A 94 12.13 -36.45 47.54
CA PRO A 94 11.13 -36.39 46.48
C PRO A 94 10.00 -37.42 46.59
N ALA A 95 10.16 -38.49 47.38
CA ALA A 95 9.10 -39.48 47.63
C ALA A 95 8.05 -38.95 48.62
N ASP A 96 8.44 -38.03 49.51
CA ASP A 96 7.60 -37.52 50.60
C ASP A 96 6.69 -36.37 50.18
N VAL A 97 7.00 -35.71 49.06
CA VAL A 97 6.28 -34.53 48.56
C VAL A 97 5.40 -34.86 47.36
N ALA A 98 4.21 -34.27 47.31
CA ALA A 98 3.32 -34.46 46.18
C ALA A 98 3.86 -33.71 44.94
N GLY A 99 3.85 -34.36 43.77
CA GLY A 99 4.36 -33.78 42.52
C GLY A 99 3.64 -32.50 42.08
N LYS A 100 2.45 -32.20 42.58
CA LYS A 100 1.75 -30.90 42.38
C LYS A 100 1.59 -30.10 43.68
N GLY A 101 2.37 -30.41 44.70
CA GLY A 101 2.37 -29.78 46.01
C GLY A 101 2.77 -28.30 45.95
N ARG A 102 2.29 -27.52 46.92
CA ARG A 102 2.68 -26.11 47.07
C ARG A 102 3.88 -25.93 48.00
N GLU A 103 4.42 -27.01 48.56
CA GLU A 103 5.62 -26.97 49.40
C GLU A 103 6.78 -26.35 48.63
N ARG A 104 7.56 -25.50 49.31
CA ARG A 104 8.79 -24.93 48.78
C ARG A 104 9.94 -25.84 49.12
N ALA A 105 10.70 -26.23 48.10
CA ALA A 105 11.91 -27.03 48.23
C ALA A 105 13.09 -26.29 47.61
N TRP A 106 14.28 -26.69 48.03
CA TRP A 106 15.55 -26.30 47.40
C TRP A 106 15.86 -27.22 46.22
N TRP A 107 16.29 -26.60 45.13
CA TRP A 107 16.59 -27.24 43.86
C TRP A 107 18.01 -26.87 43.45
N GLN A 108 18.65 -27.76 42.71
CA GLN A 108 20.01 -27.64 42.20
C GLN A 108 20.03 -27.92 40.71
N CYS A 109 20.76 -27.10 39.95
CA CYS A 109 20.76 -27.21 38.50
C CYS A 109 21.70 -28.32 38.07
N GLN A 110 21.22 -29.18 37.17
CA GLN A 110 22.06 -30.25 36.62
C GLN A 110 23.17 -29.77 35.68
N SER A 111 23.04 -28.57 35.11
CA SER A 111 24.06 -27.97 34.24
C SER A 111 25.12 -27.18 35.01
N ASN A 112 24.80 -26.71 36.22
CA ASN A 112 25.74 -26.00 37.09
C ASN A 112 25.34 -26.19 38.56
N ILE A 113 26.15 -26.96 39.28
CA ILE A 113 25.91 -27.35 40.66
C ILE A 113 25.82 -26.16 41.64
N ASN A 114 26.45 -25.02 41.29
CA ASN A 114 26.41 -23.80 42.08
C ASN A 114 25.06 -23.06 41.96
N HIS A 115 24.24 -23.40 40.97
CA HIS A 115 22.92 -22.82 40.80
C HIS A 115 21.93 -23.52 41.73
N VAL A 116 21.79 -22.95 42.92
CA VAL A 116 20.86 -23.43 43.95
C VAL A 116 19.74 -22.42 44.14
N TRP A 117 18.48 -22.86 44.06
CA TRP A 117 17.32 -21.98 44.23
C TRP A 117 16.16 -22.64 44.96
N GLN A 118 15.33 -21.83 45.59
CA GLN A 118 14.13 -22.29 46.28
C GLN A 118 12.87 -21.89 45.49
N THR A 119 11.96 -22.83 45.24
CA THR A 119 10.64 -22.60 44.65
C THR A 119 9.67 -23.72 45.01
N SER A 120 8.38 -23.56 44.74
CA SER A 120 7.39 -24.61 45.01
C SER A 120 7.47 -25.77 44.02
N VAL A 121 7.13 -26.97 44.49
CA VAL A 121 7.09 -28.19 43.66
C VAL A 121 6.15 -27.99 42.46
N CYS A 122 4.96 -27.42 42.65
CA CYS A 122 4.02 -27.15 41.57
C CYS A 122 4.54 -26.19 40.49
N ASN A 123 5.45 -25.26 40.81
CA ASN A 123 6.07 -24.38 39.81
C ASN A 123 7.07 -25.13 38.94
N ARG A 124 7.66 -26.22 39.45
CA ARG A 124 8.60 -27.08 38.74
C ARG A 124 7.92 -28.11 37.86
N THR A 125 6.71 -28.54 38.23
CA THR A 125 5.98 -29.63 37.56
C THR A 125 4.75 -29.19 36.77
N GLY A 126 4.29 -27.94 36.95
CA GLY A 126 3.14 -27.38 36.24
C GLY A 126 3.37 -27.14 34.74
N GLY A 127 2.31 -26.77 34.01
CA GLY A 127 2.36 -26.61 32.54
C GLY A 127 3.30 -25.53 32.01
N ARG A 128 3.79 -24.62 32.87
CA ARG A 128 4.88 -23.68 32.58
C ARG A 128 5.99 -23.87 33.62
N GLN A 129 6.81 -24.90 33.44
CA GLN A 129 7.86 -25.26 34.39
C GLN A 129 8.87 -24.12 34.55
N SER A 130 9.09 -23.68 35.78
CA SER A 130 10.14 -22.72 36.10
C SER A 130 11.48 -23.47 36.20
N GLY A 131 12.25 -23.51 35.10
CA GLY A 131 13.63 -24.02 35.07
C GLY A 131 14.59 -23.31 36.03
N CYS A 132 15.88 -23.65 35.98
CA CYS A 132 16.91 -22.94 36.73
C CYS A 132 16.87 -21.42 36.43
N PRO A 133 16.66 -20.56 37.45
CA PRO A 133 16.52 -19.11 37.25
C PRO A 133 17.83 -18.43 36.84
N TYR A 134 18.98 -19.03 37.11
CA TYR A 134 20.30 -18.54 36.71
C TYR A 134 20.54 -18.79 35.22
N CYS A 135 20.33 -20.03 34.74
CA CYS A 135 20.40 -20.36 33.31
C CYS A 135 19.38 -19.56 32.48
N ALA A 136 18.19 -19.29 33.04
CA ALA A 136 17.18 -18.45 32.40
C ALA A 136 17.49 -16.94 32.45
N GLY A 137 18.62 -16.52 33.05
CA GLY A 137 19.03 -15.12 33.17
C GLY A 137 18.18 -14.26 34.11
N LYS A 138 17.34 -14.89 34.95
CA LYS A 138 16.47 -14.22 35.94
C LYS A 138 17.19 -13.92 37.25
N LYS A 139 18.16 -14.76 37.63
CA LYS A 139 19.12 -14.50 38.70
C LYS A 139 20.51 -14.33 38.10
N VAL A 140 21.31 -13.51 38.75
CA VAL A 140 22.69 -13.21 38.33
C VAL A 140 23.60 -14.38 38.69
N ASP A 141 24.49 -14.68 37.76
CA ASP A 141 25.58 -15.63 37.85
C ASP A 141 26.80 -15.05 37.12
N ASP A 142 28.00 -15.50 37.47
CA ASP A 142 29.25 -15.03 36.86
C ASP A 142 29.28 -15.24 35.35
N SER A 143 28.53 -16.19 34.79
CA SER A 143 28.46 -16.43 33.35
C SER A 143 27.42 -15.59 32.61
N ASN A 144 26.46 -14.96 33.32
CA ASN A 144 25.28 -14.34 32.69
C ASN A 144 25.12 -12.82 32.94
N SER A 145 26.07 -12.24 33.68
CA SER A 145 26.10 -10.81 33.97
C SER A 145 26.41 -9.96 32.73
N ILE A 146 26.11 -8.67 32.78
CA ILE A 146 26.50 -7.70 31.73
C ILE A 146 28.03 -7.66 31.61
N MET A 147 28.75 -7.73 32.73
CA MET A 147 30.22 -7.74 32.73
C MET A 147 30.78 -8.89 31.89
N SER A 148 30.19 -10.07 32.02
CA SER A 148 30.68 -11.29 31.37
C SER A 148 30.20 -11.41 29.93
N LEU A 149 28.92 -11.12 29.65
CA LEU A 149 28.34 -11.31 28.31
C LEU A 149 28.50 -10.10 27.38
N ARG A 150 28.61 -8.88 27.94
CA ARG A 150 28.66 -7.62 27.18
C ARG A 150 29.71 -6.65 27.73
N PRO A 151 31.00 -7.06 27.79
CA PRO A 151 32.09 -6.20 28.27
C PRO A 151 32.25 -4.94 27.42
N ASP A 152 31.84 -4.98 26.14
CA ASP A 152 31.84 -3.83 25.23
C ASP A 152 30.95 -2.67 25.71
N LEU A 153 29.98 -2.94 26.58
CA LEU A 153 29.06 -1.96 27.13
C LEU A 153 29.53 -1.33 28.44
N LEU A 154 30.61 -1.83 29.05
CA LEU A 154 31.14 -1.30 30.30
C LEU A 154 31.63 0.15 30.16
N LYS A 155 32.15 0.52 28.98
CA LYS A 155 32.51 1.89 28.63
C LYS A 155 31.31 2.86 28.59
N GLU A 156 30.09 2.33 28.52
CA GLU A 156 28.86 3.12 28.54
C GLU A 156 28.13 2.99 29.88
N TRP A 157 28.65 2.23 30.84
CA TRP A 157 28.09 2.18 32.18
C TRP A 157 28.34 3.51 32.88
N HIS A 158 27.29 4.15 33.41
CA HIS A 158 27.46 5.47 34.01
C HIS A 158 28.36 5.40 35.27
N PRO A 159 29.39 6.26 35.41
CA PRO A 159 30.39 6.15 36.48
C PRO A 159 29.83 6.36 37.89
N THR A 160 28.90 7.30 38.08
CA THR A 160 28.41 7.70 39.42
C THR A 160 26.92 7.45 39.67
N LYS A 161 26.05 7.49 38.65
CA LYS A 161 24.59 7.43 38.83
C LYS A 161 24.03 6.05 39.18
N ASN A 162 24.79 4.98 38.96
CA ASN A 162 24.39 3.63 39.36
C ASN A 162 24.63 3.32 40.84
N LYS A 163 25.17 4.27 41.60
CA LYS A 163 25.43 4.17 43.04
C LYS A 163 26.21 2.88 43.37
N THR A 164 25.60 1.93 44.08
CA THR A 164 26.23 0.67 44.50
C THR A 164 26.03 -0.48 43.51
N ILE A 165 25.24 -0.30 42.44
CA ILE A 165 24.95 -1.36 41.47
C ILE A 165 26.15 -1.51 40.53
N LYS A 166 26.74 -2.70 40.52
CA LYS A 166 27.85 -3.05 39.63
C LYS A 166 27.37 -3.85 38.40
N PRO A 167 28.10 -3.82 37.26
CA PRO A 167 27.72 -4.55 36.04
C PRO A 167 27.69 -6.07 36.18
N ASP A 168 28.50 -6.64 37.07
CA ASP A 168 28.51 -8.07 37.43
C ASP A 168 27.23 -8.49 38.18
N GLN A 169 26.52 -7.54 38.80
CA GLN A 169 25.29 -7.76 39.57
C GLN A 169 24.00 -7.59 38.74
N VAL A 170 24.10 -7.48 37.41
CA VAL A 170 22.94 -7.27 36.54
C VAL A 170 23.08 -8.18 35.32
N THR A 171 22.04 -8.96 35.01
CA THR A 171 22.01 -9.80 33.81
C THR A 171 21.61 -9.00 32.57
N CYS A 172 22.03 -9.44 31.38
CA CYS A 172 21.57 -8.86 30.12
C CYS A 172 20.04 -8.95 29.95
N GLY A 173 19.36 -9.92 30.57
CA GLY A 173 17.90 -10.07 30.49
C GLY A 173 17.12 -9.19 31.48
N SER A 174 17.80 -8.46 32.36
CA SER A 174 17.16 -7.77 33.49
C SER A 174 16.36 -6.53 33.07
N GLN A 175 15.17 -6.36 33.64
CA GLN A 175 14.37 -5.14 33.51
C GLN A 175 14.80 -4.02 34.47
N LYS A 176 15.81 -4.26 35.31
CA LYS A 176 16.34 -3.27 36.25
C LYS A 176 16.81 -2.04 35.49
N LYS A 177 16.32 -0.87 35.88
CA LYS A 177 16.73 0.43 35.33
C LYS A 177 18.12 0.78 35.87
N VAL A 178 19.03 1.06 34.94
CA VAL A 178 20.40 1.50 35.21
C VAL A 178 20.75 2.65 34.28
N TRP A 179 21.66 3.50 34.73
CA TRP A 179 22.15 4.66 34.02
C TRP A 179 23.28 4.29 33.07
N TRP A 180 23.21 4.86 31.86
CA TRP A 180 24.19 4.72 30.80
C TRP A 180 24.69 6.10 30.38
N GLN A 181 25.94 6.17 29.94
CA GLN A 181 26.58 7.35 29.39
C GLN A 181 27.14 7.01 28.00
N CYS A 182 26.90 7.88 27.01
CA CYS A 182 27.25 7.55 25.63
C CYS A 182 28.75 7.65 25.41
N SER A 183 29.36 6.62 24.82
CA SER A 183 30.78 6.63 24.48
C SER A 183 31.14 7.65 23.38
N LYS A 184 30.17 8.26 22.70
CA LYS A 184 30.38 9.26 21.64
C LYS A 184 30.20 10.70 22.14
N ASN A 185 29.42 10.90 23.19
CA ASN A 185 29.15 12.22 23.76
C ASN A 185 28.76 12.05 25.22
N GLU A 186 29.63 12.46 26.13
CA GLU A 186 29.47 12.30 27.58
C GLU A 186 28.25 13.03 28.14
N LYS A 187 27.73 14.05 27.44
CA LYS A 187 26.48 14.76 27.81
C LYS A 187 25.23 13.90 27.59
N HIS A 188 25.33 12.84 26.79
CA HIS A 188 24.24 11.91 26.55
C HIS A 188 24.18 10.87 27.68
N GLU A 189 23.41 11.17 28.70
CA GLU A 189 23.15 10.28 29.83
C GLU A 189 21.68 9.84 29.81
N TRP A 190 21.42 8.54 29.94
CA TRP A 190 20.05 8.03 29.97
C TRP A 190 19.88 6.84 30.90
N GLU A 191 18.68 6.70 31.43
CA GLU A 191 18.27 5.53 32.22
C GLU A 191 17.40 4.60 31.37
N THR A 192 17.75 3.31 31.31
CA THR A 192 16.90 2.30 30.66
C THR A 192 17.09 0.93 31.29
N GLY A 193 16.22 -0.03 30.94
CA GLY A 193 16.35 -1.40 31.44
C GLY A 193 17.62 -2.03 30.87
N ALA A 194 18.36 -2.80 31.67
CA ALA A 194 19.54 -3.53 31.20
C ALA A 194 19.24 -4.36 29.94
N ARG A 195 18.08 -5.00 29.88
CA ARG A 195 17.56 -5.71 28.72
C ARG A 195 17.38 -4.84 27.47
N ASP A 196 16.93 -3.61 27.63
CA ASP A 196 16.70 -2.72 26.49
C ASP A 196 18.03 -2.25 25.88
N ARG A 197 19.04 -1.98 26.73
CA ARG A 197 20.38 -1.57 26.28
C ARG A 197 21.17 -2.73 25.66
N THR A 198 21.12 -3.91 26.26
CA THR A 198 21.99 -5.05 25.89
C THR A 198 21.50 -5.79 24.64
N GLN A 199 20.30 -5.49 24.13
CA GLN A 199 19.84 -5.97 22.83
C GLN A 199 20.56 -5.28 21.66
N LYS A 200 20.51 -5.88 20.46
CA LYS A 200 21.22 -5.39 19.25
C LYS A 200 20.85 -3.93 18.88
N GLU A 201 19.63 -3.49 19.15
CA GLU A 201 19.15 -2.13 18.84
C GLU A 201 19.27 -1.14 20.00
N GLY A 202 19.79 -1.59 21.15
CA GLY A 202 19.81 -0.85 22.40
C GLY A 202 20.89 0.22 22.50
N GLY A 203 21.00 1.14 21.55
CA GLY A 203 22.04 2.20 21.55
C GLY A 203 21.66 3.47 22.32
N CYS A 204 22.54 4.47 22.31
CA CYS A 204 22.27 5.80 22.85
C CYS A 204 21.03 6.45 22.18
N PRO A 205 19.99 6.81 22.95
CA PRO A 205 18.76 7.39 22.40
C PRO A 205 18.97 8.77 21.80
N PHE A 206 19.94 9.55 22.28
CA PHE A 206 20.25 10.87 21.71
C PHE A 206 20.94 10.76 20.35
N CYS A 207 21.93 9.85 20.22
CA CYS A 207 22.64 9.62 18.96
C CYS A 207 21.73 8.99 17.89
N SER A 208 20.81 8.10 18.30
CA SER A 208 19.76 7.58 17.41
C SER A 208 18.60 8.57 17.22
N ARG A 209 18.73 9.79 17.75
CA ARG A 209 17.78 10.91 17.62
C ARG A 209 16.38 10.59 18.17
N LYS A 210 16.31 9.59 19.05
CA LYS A 210 15.17 9.19 19.86
C LYS A 210 14.99 10.04 21.12
N TYR A 211 15.97 10.84 21.55
CA TYR A 211 15.85 11.90 22.57
C TYR A 211 16.41 13.24 22.05
N VAL A 212 15.92 14.37 22.58
CA VAL A 212 16.41 15.72 22.26
C VAL A 212 17.72 16.00 22.99
N SER A 213 18.71 16.53 22.27
CA SER A 213 19.95 17.10 22.81
C SER A 213 20.36 18.32 21.99
N ASP A 214 21.36 19.07 22.46
CA ASP A 214 21.88 20.25 21.74
C ASP A 214 22.32 19.91 20.31
N ASP A 215 22.82 18.70 20.10
CA ASP A 215 23.32 18.23 18.81
C ASP A 215 22.22 17.87 17.81
N ASN A 216 20.96 17.73 18.23
CA ASN A 216 19.88 17.28 17.34
C ASN A 216 18.60 18.13 17.42
N ARG A 217 18.57 19.14 18.29
CA ARG A 217 17.44 20.05 18.47
C ARG A 217 17.13 20.82 17.19
N LEU A 218 15.87 20.88 16.79
CA LEU A 218 15.45 21.53 15.54
C LEU A 218 15.85 23.02 15.53
N SER A 219 15.68 23.72 16.65
CA SER A 219 16.05 25.14 16.78
C SER A 219 17.54 25.43 16.58
N ILE A 220 18.42 24.47 16.87
CA ILE A 220 19.88 24.63 16.76
C ILE A 220 20.35 24.15 15.38
N LYS A 221 19.87 22.98 14.93
CA LYS A 221 20.32 22.39 13.66
C LYS A 221 19.72 23.07 12.43
N ASN A 222 18.46 23.50 12.50
CA ASN A 222 17.74 24.10 11.38
C ASN A 222 17.01 25.39 11.83
N PRO A 223 17.73 26.48 12.15
CA PRO A 223 17.14 27.72 12.65
C PRO A 223 16.16 28.37 11.67
N GLU A 224 16.43 28.31 10.36
CA GLU A 224 15.51 28.81 9.33
C GLU A 224 14.19 28.04 9.33
N LEU A 225 14.25 26.71 9.45
CA LEU A 225 13.05 25.89 9.53
C LEU A 225 12.32 26.10 10.86
N ALA A 226 13.04 26.35 11.95
CA ALA A 226 12.44 26.71 13.24
C ALA A 226 11.65 28.03 13.15
N ALA A 227 12.04 28.96 12.29
CA ALA A 227 11.26 30.18 12.02
C ALA A 227 9.93 29.89 11.31
N GLU A 228 9.83 28.80 10.55
CA GLU A 228 8.56 28.34 9.96
C GLU A 228 7.65 27.60 10.96
N TRP A 229 8.05 27.45 12.23
CA TRP A 229 7.22 26.83 13.24
C TRP A 229 5.98 27.67 13.51
N HIS A 230 4.79 27.05 13.49
CA HIS A 230 3.56 27.80 13.69
C HIS A 230 3.52 28.40 15.13
N PRO A 231 3.28 29.73 15.30
CA PRO A 231 3.46 30.40 16.58
C PRO A 231 2.45 29.99 17.67
N THR A 232 1.23 29.59 17.30
CA THR A 232 0.12 29.33 18.25
C THR A 232 -0.52 27.94 18.20
N LYS A 233 -0.33 27.16 17.12
CA LYS A 233 -1.09 25.91 16.90
C LYS A 233 -0.39 24.64 17.39
N ASN A 234 0.88 24.72 17.80
CA ASN A 234 1.61 23.58 18.36
C ASN A 234 1.51 23.58 19.89
N ARG A 235 0.69 22.68 20.43
CA ARG A 235 0.47 22.50 21.87
C ARG A 235 1.00 21.13 22.29
N ILE A 236 1.49 21.03 23.52
CA ILE A 236 1.84 19.74 24.12
C ILE A 236 0.52 19.02 24.43
N VAL A 237 0.32 17.84 23.85
CA VAL A 237 -0.84 16.98 24.15
C VAL A 237 -0.33 15.78 24.93
N TYR A 238 -0.73 15.68 26.20
CA TYR A 238 -0.49 14.48 27.01
C TYR A 238 -1.56 13.45 26.65
N THR A 239 -1.15 12.26 26.23
CA THR A 239 -2.06 11.13 26.07
C THR A 239 -1.60 10.01 26.98
N ASP A 240 -2.52 9.43 27.75
CA ASP A 240 -2.24 8.30 28.65
C ASP A 240 -2.11 6.95 27.91
N SER A 241 -2.10 6.95 26.57
CA SER A 241 -2.05 5.75 25.76
C SER A 241 -0.63 5.44 25.28
N SER A 242 -0.26 4.17 25.42
CA SER A 242 0.96 3.49 24.94
C SER A 242 1.13 3.44 23.41
N HIS A 243 0.67 4.46 22.68
CA HIS A 243 1.02 4.70 21.28
C HIS A 243 2.03 5.84 21.22
N GLY A 244 3.30 5.45 21.09
CA GLY A 244 4.47 6.33 21.16
C GLY A 244 4.36 7.56 20.27
N THR A 245 4.19 8.70 20.92
CA THR A 245 4.72 9.98 20.49
C THR A 245 5.75 10.41 21.55
N PHE A 246 6.78 11.15 21.14
CA PHE A 246 8.05 11.34 21.84
C PHE A 246 7.98 11.92 23.29
N PHE A 247 6.80 12.32 23.76
CA PHE A 247 6.59 12.99 25.05
C PHE A 247 6.74 12.10 26.29
N SER A 248 6.98 10.79 26.15
CA SER A 248 7.17 9.89 27.30
C SER A 248 8.53 10.02 28.01
N SER A 249 9.53 10.65 27.39
CA SER A 249 10.89 10.75 27.94
C SER A 249 11.17 12.05 28.68
N LEU A 250 10.37 13.11 28.47
CA LEU A 250 10.50 14.35 29.24
C LEU A 250 9.81 14.28 30.62
N ASN A 251 8.88 13.35 30.86
CA ASN A 251 8.00 13.39 32.03
C ASN A 251 7.67 12.02 32.62
N LYS A 252 8.67 11.24 33.03
CA LYS A 252 8.43 10.07 33.91
C LYS A 252 8.43 10.38 35.41
N SER A 253 8.60 11.64 35.80
CA SER A 253 8.67 12.05 37.22
C SER A 253 7.82 13.28 37.59
N VAL A 254 6.86 13.69 36.75
CA VAL A 254 6.02 14.86 37.08
C VAL A 254 4.71 14.45 37.75
N ALA A 255 4.52 14.93 38.97
CA ALA A 255 3.33 14.68 39.79
C ALA A 255 2.05 15.13 39.06
N PRO A 256 0.89 14.46 39.27
CA PRO A 256 -0.37 14.77 38.58
C PRO A 256 -0.79 16.26 38.67
N LYS A 257 -0.50 16.92 39.80
CA LYS A 257 -0.78 18.33 40.06
C LYS A 257 -0.02 19.33 39.16
N ASP A 258 1.10 18.92 38.57
CA ASP A 258 1.92 19.76 37.71
C ASP A 258 1.65 19.54 36.21
N ARG A 259 0.87 18.49 35.87
CA ARG A 259 0.45 18.19 34.48
C ARG A 259 -0.45 19.29 33.90
N GLU A 260 -1.30 19.90 34.71
CA GLU A 260 -2.21 20.96 34.28
C GLU A 260 -1.47 22.29 33.98
N LYS A 261 -0.36 22.56 34.69
CA LYS A 261 0.53 23.69 34.38
C LYS A 261 1.33 23.45 33.08
N LEU A 262 1.77 22.22 32.84
CA LEU A 262 2.49 21.84 31.62
C LEU A 262 1.59 21.75 30.37
N ASN A 263 0.31 21.39 30.51
CA ASN A 263 -0.69 21.41 29.44
C ASN A 263 -0.90 22.81 28.83
N ARG A 264 -0.53 23.87 29.55
CA ARG A 264 -0.60 25.26 29.07
C ARG A 264 0.65 25.69 28.27
N ARG A 265 1.72 24.90 28.29
CA ARG A 265 2.97 25.21 27.57
C ARG A 265 2.86 24.83 26.09
N ARG A 266 3.26 25.75 25.22
CA ARG A 266 3.33 25.51 23.77
C ARG A 266 4.55 24.67 23.43
N LEU A 267 4.41 23.79 22.44
CA LEU A 267 5.52 23.02 21.92
C LEU A 267 6.36 23.91 21.02
N GLY A 268 7.62 24.14 21.38
CA GLY A 268 8.56 24.93 20.59
C GLY A 268 9.51 24.07 19.75
N PRO A 269 10.19 24.67 18.75
CA PRO A 269 11.22 23.99 17.97
C PRO A 269 12.44 23.57 18.82
N SER A 270 12.61 24.14 20.01
CA SER A 270 13.65 23.74 20.98
C SER A 270 13.32 22.45 21.73
N ASP A 271 12.07 21.99 21.68
CA ASP A 271 11.60 20.84 22.45
C ASP A 271 11.58 19.55 21.60
N VAL A 272 12.03 19.60 20.35
CA VAL A 272 11.94 18.49 19.38
C VAL A 272 13.27 18.26 18.64
N PRO A 273 13.60 17.02 18.26
CA PRO A 273 14.76 16.75 17.44
C PRO A 273 14.42 16.90 15.94
N VAL A 274 15.44 17.12 15.10
CA VAL A 274 15.28 17.19 13.64
C VAL A 274 14.68 15.92 13.03
N SER A 275 14.78 14.76 13.67
CA SER A 275 14.19 13.50 13.17
C SER A 275 12.80 13.21 13.73
N GLY A 276 12.15 14.16 14.40
CA GLY A 276 10.83 13.94 14.99
C GLY A 276 9.82 13.46 13.94
N ASN A 277 9.06 12.40 14.26
CA ASN A 277 8.01 11.89 13.37
C ASN A 277 6.63 12.55 13.62
N GLU A 278 6.57 13.48 14.58
CA GLU A 278 5.36 14.18 14.96
C GLU A 278 4.86 15.10 13.83
N ILE A 279 3.54 15.12 13.66
CA ILE A 279 2.86 15.99 12.69
C ILE A 279 2.46 17.30 13.38
N VAL A 280 3.25 18.34 13.12
CA VAL A 280 3.10 19.67 13.71
C VAL A 280 2.62 20.68 12.67
N TRP A 281 2.11 21.81 13.14
CA TRP A 281 1.73 22.94 12.32
C TRP A 281 2.95 23.78 11.92
N TRP A 282 3.00 24.15 10.65
CA TRP A 282 4.00 25.02 10.03
C TRP A 282 3.30 26.26 9.47
N LYS A 283 4.04 27.36 9.40
CA LYS A 283 3.62 28.61 8.75
C LYS A 283 4.74 29.10 7.84
N CYS A 284 4.44 29.25 6.56
CA CYS A 284 5.42 29.69 5.57
C CYS A 284 5.67 31.18 5.74
N MET A 285 6.94 31.58 5.86
CA MET A 285 7.32 32.98 6.06
C MET A 285 6.99 33.88 4.86
N ALA A 286 7.07 33.35 3.63
CA ALA A 286 6.89 34.14 2.41
C ALA A 286 5.43 34.54 2.12
N LYS A 287 4.47 33.65 2.42
CA LYS A 287 3.05 33.82 2.04
C LYS A 287 2.07 33.55 3.18
N GLY A 288 2.54 33.20 4.37
CA GLY A 288 1.70 32.94 5.54
C GLY A 288 0.91 31.64 5.50
N HIS A 289 1.09 30.77 4.49
CA HIS A 289 0.38 29.50 4.38
C HIS A 289 0.58 28.62 5.62
N GLU A 290 -0.50 28.02 6.12
CA GLU A 290 -0.47 27.18 7.31
C GLU A 290 -0.79 25.72 6.94
N TRP A 291 0.04 24.76 7.37
CA TRP A 291 -0.19 23.35 7.10
C TRP A 291 0.37 22.44 8.18
N ARG A 292 -0.05 21.18 8.15
CA ARG A 292 0.48 20.12 9.00
C ARG A 292 1.45 19.23 8.21
N ALA A 293 2.62 18.97 8.78
CA ALA A 293 3.62 18.05 8.21
C ALA A 293 4.50 17.44 9.31
N ARG A 294 5.10 16.28 9.02
CA ARG A 294 6.09 15.64 9.90
C ARG A 294 7.35 16.51 10.01
N ILE A 295 7.95 16.58 11.21
CA ILE A 295 9.21 17.32 11.41
C ILE A 295 10.30 16.77 10.51
N SER A 296 10.55 15.45 10.54
CA SER A 296 11.56 14.76 9.72
C SER A 296 11.41 15.03 8.22
N SER A 297 10.17 15.11 7.71
CA SER A 297 9.92 15.41 6.30
C SER A 297 10.34 16.84 5.90
N ARG A 298 10.25 17.78 6.84
CA ARG A 298 10.71 19.15 6.60
C ARG A 298 12.23 19.28 6.75
N SER A 299 12.79 18.70 7.81
CA SER A 299 14.18 18.91 8.24
C SER A 299 15.20 17.99 7.59
N LEU A 300 14.82 16.74 7.25
CA LEU A 300 15.70 15.74 6.64
C LEU A 300 15.40 15.58 5.15
N ASP A 301 14.13 15.51 4.76
CA ASP A 301 13.74 15.33 3.35
C ASP A 301 13.65 16.65 2.57
N GLY A 302 13.85 17.80 3.23
CA GLY A 302 13.84 19.14 2.62
C GLY A 302 12.49 19.56 2.03
N GLN A 303 11.38 18.94 2.45
CA GLN A 303 10.06 19.27 1.88
C GLN A 303 9.63 20.67 2.29
N GLY A 304 9.40 21.56 1.32
CA GLY A 304 8.93 22.93 1.59
C GLY A 304 7.41 23.06 1.72
N CYS A 305 6.92 24.30 1.69
CA CYS A 305 5.49 24.62 1.70
C CYS A 305 4.74 23.93 0.54
N PRO A 306 3.71 23.10 0.83
CA PRO A 306 2.99 22.37 -0.20
C PRO A 306 2.15 23.29 -1.10
N TYR A 307 1.78 24.47 -0.61
CA TYR A 307 1.05 25.47 -1.38
C TYR A 307 1.97 26.24 -2.34
N CYS A 308 3.14 26.70 -1.88
CA CYS A 308 4.12 27.39 -2.74
C CYS A 308 4.68 26.47 -3.84
N SER A 309 4.83 25.17 -3.54
CA SER A 309 5.24 24.17 -4.53
C SER A 309 4.12 23.69 -5.46
N GLY A 310 2.87 24.19 -5.29
CA GLY A 310 1.72 23.79 -6.11
C GLY A 310 1.19 22.38 -5.85
N ARG A 311 1.69 21.69 -4.80
CA ARG A 311 1.22 20.35 -4.39
C ARG A 311 -0.12 20.39 -3.67
N ARG A 312 -0.47 21.52 -3.07
CA ARG A 312 -1.80 21.81 -2.50
C ARG A 312 -2.36 23.08 -3.09
N ILE A 313 -3.66 23.06 -3.35
CA ILE A 313 -4.40 24.18 -3.93
C ILE A 313 -4.84 25.11 -2.81
N ILE A 314 -4.72 26.41 -3.08
CA ILE A 314 -5.34 27.51 -2.35
C ILE A 314 -6.61 27.84 -3.13
N THR A 315 -7.78 27.70 -2.51
CA THR A 315 -9.10 27.77 -3.16
C THR A 315 -9.31 29.07 -3.94
N ASP A 316 -8.71 30.17 -3.48
CA ASP A 316 -8.97 31.51 -4.02
C ASP A 316 -7.85 32.06 -4.91
N GLU A 317 -6.68 31.40 -4.97
CA GLU A 317 -5.53 31.87 -5.77
C GLU A 317 -5.08 30.89 -6.86
N THR A 318 -5.23 29.58 -6.61
CA THR A 318 -4.61 28.55 -7.46
C THR A 318 -5.57 27.47 -7.94
N SER A 319 -6.85 27.60 -7.59
CA SER A 319 -7.91 26.73 -8.10
C SER A 319 -8.18 26.96 -9.59
N LEU A 320 -8.89 26.01 -10.20
CA LEU A 320 -9.39 26.12 -11.56
C LEU A 320 -10.38 27.28 -11.67
N ALA A 321 -11.24 27.48 -10.65
CA ALA A 321 -12.17 28.60 -10.60
C ALA A 321 -11.46 29.96 -10.59
N ALA A 322 -10.43 30.11 -9.75
CA ALA A 322 -9.67 31.35 -9.62
C ALA A 322 -8.85 31.66 -10.89
N LYS A 323 -8.15 30.66 -11.43
CA LYS A 323 -7.23 30.86 -12.57
C LYS A 323 -7.92 30.87 -13.94
N PHE A 324 -9.00 30.10 -14.10
CA PHE A 324 -9.70 29.93 -15.37
C PHE A 324 -11.23 29.97 -15.19
N PRO A 325 -11.81 31.12 -14.81
CA PRO A 325 -13.25 31.24 -14.52
C PRO A 325 -14.14 30.86 -15.71
N THR A 326 -13.69 31.12 -16.94
CA THR A 326 -14.37 30.71 -18.18
C THR A 326 -14.39 29.20 -18.37
N VAL A 327 -13.31 28.50 -18.02
CA VAL A 327 -13.23 27.04 -18.04
C VAL A 327 -14.09 26.45 -16.92
N ALA A 328 -14.03 27.04 -15.72
CA ALA A 328 -14.86 26.63 -14.59
C ALA A 328 -16.37 26.72 -14.87
N ARG A 329 -16.82 27.70 -15.67
CA ARG A 329 -18.23 27.77 -16.14
C ARG A 329 -18.67 26.58 -16.99
N GLN A 330 -17.74 25.86 -17.61
CA GLN A 330 -18.03 24.64 -18.37
C GLN A 330 -18.13 23.39 -17.47
N TRP A 331 -17.93 23.53 -16.15
CA TRP A 331 -18.08 22.41 -15.20
C TRP A 331 -19.52 21.91 -15.17
N HIS A 332 -19.72 20.60 -15.20
CA HIS A 332 -21.07 20.05 -15.12
C HIS A 332 -21.64 20.21 -13.69
N PRO A 333 -22.80 20.86 -13.51
CA PRO A 333 -23.29 21.29 -12.18
C PRO A 333 -23.75 20.14 -11.26
N VAL A 334 -24.20 19.02 -11.83
CA VAL A 334 -24.75 17.88 -11.06
C VAL A 334 -23.78 16.69 -11.00
N ARG A 335 -23.27 16.22 -12.15
CA ARG A 335 -22.45 15.00 -12.28
C ARG A 335 -21.12 15.00 -11.51
N ASN A 336 -20.64 16.17 -11.09
CA ASN A 336 -19.37 16.27 -10.37
C ASN A 336 -19.56 16.44 -8.86
N LYS A 337 -20.79 16.59 -8.35
CA LYS A 337 -21.01 16.75 -6.91
C LYS A 337 -20.47 15.54 -6.14
N PRO A 338 -19.78 15.73 -4.99
CA PRO A 338 -19.63 16.99 -4.25
C PRO A 338 -18.51 17.92 -4.74
N LEU A 339 -17.70 17.52 -5.72
CA LEU A 339 -16.50 18.25 -6.16
C LEU A 339 -16.82 19.52 -6.97
N SER A 340 -16.18 20.63 -6.60
CA SER A 340 -16.33 21.94 -7.25
C SER A 340 -15.05 22.42 -7.97
N PRO A 341 -15.16 23.34 -8.94
CA PRO A 341 -14.00 23.95 -9.59
C PRO A 341 -13.07 24.74 -8.66
N SER A 342 -13.53 25.15 -7.48
CA SER A 342 -12.73 25.89 -6.50
C SER A 342 -11.82 24.97 -5.68
N GLU A 343 -12.08 23.67 -5.68
CA GLU A 343 -11.34 22.66 -4.90
C GLU A 343 -10.28 21.91 -5.73
N VAL A 344 -10.23 22.17 -7.03
CA VAL A 344 -9.32 21.50 -7.97
C VAL A 344 -8.40 22.49 -8.65
N GLY A 345 -7.18 22.07 -8.98
CA GLY A 345 -6.19 22.90 -9.66
C GLY A 345 -6.23 22.70 -11.18
N PRO A 346 -5.78 23.68 -11.99
CA PRO A 346 -5.89 23.62 -13.45
C PRO A 346 -4.96 22.60 -14.14
N ASN A 347 -3.95 22.09 -13.45
CA ASN A 347 -2.99 21.12 -14.00
C ASN A 347 -3.23 19.68 -13.49
N THR A 348 -4.34 19.43 -12.79
CA THR A 348 -4.65 18.09 -12.30
C THR A 348 -5.07 17.16 -13.44
N ARG A 349 -4.83 15.86 -13.25
CA ARG A 349 -5.26 14.78 -14.17
C ARG A 349 -6.67 14.26 -13.88
N LEU A 350 -7.42 14.93 -13.00
CA LEU A 350 -8.82 14.58 -12.76
C LEU A 350 -9.64 14.78 -14.05
N SER A 351 -10.51 13.82 -14.34
CA SER A 351 -11.39 13.80 -15.52
C SER A 351 -12.86 14.00 -15.15
N PRO A 352 -13.27 15.23 -14.77
CA PRO A 352 -14.65 15.55 -14.45
C PRO A 352 -15.54 15.60 -15.70
N TRP A 353 -16.85 15.70 -15.47
CA TRP A 353 -17.84 15.99 -16.49
C TRP A 353 -17.89 17.48 -16.82
N TRP A 354 -17.99 17.79 -18.10
CA TRP A 354 -18.08 19.14 -18.65
C TRP A 354 -19.40 19.30 -19.41
N ARG A 355 -19.87 20.54 -19.48
CA ARG A 355 -21.02 20.97 -20.28
C ARG A 355 -20.61 22.19 -21.10
N CYS A 356 -20.88 22.16 -22.40
CA CYS A 356 -20.45 23.24 -23.29
C CYS A 356 -21.28 24.49 -23.02
N HIS A 357 -20.62 25.64 -22.98
CA HIS A 357 -21.30 26.92 -22.87
C HIS A 357 -22.09 27.30 -24.14
N ARG A 358 -21.76 26.71 -25.30
CA ARG A 358 -22.44 26.97 -26.59
C ARG A 358 -23.68 26.11 -26.80
N SER A 359 -23.75 24.94 -26.17
CA SER A 359 -24.85 24.00 -26.36
C SER A 359 -25.00 23.09 -25.15
N ALA A 360 -26.20 23.09 -24.56
CA ALA A 360 -26.51 22.35 -23.34
C ALA A 360 -26.42 20.83 -23.52
N ILE A 361 -26.57 20.33 -24.74
CA ILE A 361 -26.51 18.90 -25.07
C ILE A 361 -25.07 18.36 -25.15
N HIS A 362 -24.08 19.25 -25.30
CA HIS A 362 -22.68 18.85 -25.39
C HIS A 362 -22.15 18.59 -23.97
N VAL A 363 -22.30 17.35 -23.53
CA VAL A 363 -21.77 16.86 -22.26
C VAL A 363 -20.66 15.86 -22.54
N TRP A 364 -19.49 16.05 -21.95
CA TRP A 364 -18.33 15.16 -22.14
C TRP A 364 -17.51 15.00 -20.88
N GLN A 365 -16.69 13.95 -20.83
CA GLN A 365 -15.70 13.73 -19.77
C GLN A 365 -14.29 13.93 -20.35
N ALA A 366 -13.44 14.70 -19.66
CA ALA A 366 -12.06 14.96 -20.06
C ALA A 366 -11.22 15.48 -18.90
N GLU A 367 -9.89 15.30 -18.97
CA GLU A 367 -8.95 15.85 -18.00
C GLU A 367 -8.99 17.39 -17.95
N ILE A 368 -8.90 17.95 -16.73
CA ILE A 368 -8.83 19.40 -16.51
C ILE A 368 -7.65 20.02 -17.24
N SER A 369 -6.47 19.40 -17.17
CA SER A 369 -5.25 19.81 -17.88
C SER A 369 -5.49 19.98 -19.40
N HIS A 370 -6.21 19.04 -20.03
CA HIS A 370 -6.51 19.06 -21.46
C HIS A 370 -7.50 20.18 -21.83
N VAL A 371 -8.55 20.37 -21.04
CA VAL A 371 -9.53 21.44 -21.28
C VAL A 371 -8.91 22.83 -21.09
N VAL A 372 -8.08 23.01 -20.06
CA VAL A 372 -7.32 24.25 -19.85
C VAL A 372 -6.35 24.52 -21.00
N THR A 373 -5.64 23.50 -21.48
CA THR A 373 -4.72 23.64 -22.63
C THR A 373 -5.47 24.01 -23.90
N ALA A 374 -6.59 23.35 -24.18
CA ALA A 374 -7.44 23.70 -25.30
C ALA A 374 -7.94 25.15 -25.21
N PHE A 375 -8.34 25.60 -24.03
CA PHE A 375 -8.76 26.98 -23.77
C PHE A 375 -7.64 27.99 -24.03
N LYS A 376 -6.42 27.72 -23.54
CA LYS A 376 -5.24 28.56 -23.82
C LYS A 376 -4.95 28.68 -25.32
N ASN A 377 -5.23 27.62 -26.09
CA ASN A 377 -5.09 27.59 -27.54
C ASN A 377 -6.31 28.17 -28.29
N GLY A 378 -7.19 28.92 -27.61
CA GLY A 378 -8.36 29.57 -28.21
C GLY A 378 -9.55 28.64 -28.50
N ASN A 379 -9.52 27.39 -28.02
CA ASN A 379 -10.59 26.41 -28.24
C ASN A 379 -11.44 26.20 -26.99
N SER A 380 -12.74 25.97 -27.15
CA SER A 380 -13.64 25.69 -26.01
C SER A 380 -13.33 24.40 -25.24
N GLY A 381 -12.45 23.53 -25.74
CA GLY A 381 -12.19 22.19 -25.20
C GLY A 381 -13.29 21.16 -25.52
N CYS A 382 -14.48 21.62 -25.92
CA CYS A 382 -15.61 20.77 -26.27
C CYS A 382 -15.33 19.95 -27.53
N PRO A 383 -15.36 18.60 -27.46
CA PRO A 383 -15.06 17.74 -28.60
C PRO A 383 -16.14 17.78 -29.70
N PHE A 384 -17.38 18.11 -29.34
CA PHE A 384 -18.48 18.25 -30.30
C PHE A 384 -18.34 19.54 -31.14
N CYS A 385 -18.05 20.67 -30.50
CA CYS A 385 -17.78 21.93 -31.21
C CYS A 385 -16.56 21.82 -32.13
N ALA A 386 -15.55 21.04 -31.73
CA ALA A 386 -14.37 20.76 -32.54
C ALA A 386 -14.59 19.68 -33.64
N ASN A 387 -15.82 19.18 -33.82
CA ASN A 387 -16.19 18.09 -34.74
C ASN A 387 -15.38 16.79 -34.53
N ARG A 388 -14.79 16.58 -33.35
CA ARG A 388 -14.09 15.33 -32.97
C ARG A 388 -15.05 14.25 -32.46
N ARG A 389 -16.26 14.64 -32.05
CA ARG A 389 -17.36 13.74 -31.69
C ARG A 389 -18.63 14.18 -32.41
N VAL A 390 -19.41 13.22 -32.87
CA VAL A 390 -20.67 13.45 -33.58
C VAL A 390 -21.79 13.75 -32.58
N CYS A 391 -22.64 14.72 -32.90
CA CYS A 391 -23.89 15.05 -32.21
C CYS A 391 -24.96 15.43 -33.24
N LYS A 392 -26.20 15.64 -32.77
CA LYS A 392 -27.33 16.02 -33.61
C LYS A 392 -27.12 17.32 -34.42
N ASP A 393 -26.26 18.22 -33.96
CA ASP A 393 -26.05 19.53 -34.60
C ASP A 393 -24.80 19.57 -35.52
N ASN A 394 -23.93 18.56 -35.48
CA ASN A 394 -22.64 18.60 -36.20
C ASN A 394 -22.40 17.43 -37.16
N ASN A 395 -23.34 16.48 -37.23
CA ASN A 395 -23.29 15.40 -38.19
C ASN A 395 -23.46 15.92 -39.62
N LEU A 396 -23.01 15.11 -40.58
CA LEU A 396 -22.96 15.47 -42.00
C LEU A 396 -24.36 15.69 -42.58
N ALA A 397 -25.32 14.81 -42.26
CA ALA A 397 -26.71 14.93 -42.70
C ALA A 397 -27.39 16.21 -42.17
N ALA A 398 -27.19 16.55 -40.90
CA ALA A 398 -27.78 17.75 -40.30
C ALA A 398 -27.19 19.05 -40.88
N LYS A 399 -25.91 19.06 -41.27
CA LYS A 399 -25.24 20.24 -41.82
C LYS A 399 -25.45 20.44 -43.32
N TYR A 400 -25.56 19.36 -44.08
CA TYR A 400 -25.65 19.40 -45.55
C TYR A 400 -26.71 18.42 -46.07
N PRO A 401 -27.99 18.59 -45.67
CA PRO A 401 -29.03 17.62 -45.97
C PRO A 401 -29.22 17.39 -47.48
N THR A 402 -29.29 18.47 -48.26
CA THR A 402 -29.48 18.40 -49.72
C THR A 402 -28.30 17.77 -50.45
N GLN A 403 -27.07 18.14 -50.09
CA GLN A 403 -25.87 17.60 -50.74
C GLN A 403 -25.67 16.12 -50.38
N VAL A 404 -25.95 15.74 -49.14
CA VAL A 404 -25.91 14.34 -48.71
C VAL A 404 -26.93 13.51 -49.49
N GLU A 405 -28.17 13.98 -49.60
CA GLU A 405 -29.21 13.28 -50.36
C GLU A 405 -28.81 13.04 -51.82
N GLN A 406 -28.19 14.05 -52.46
CA GLN A 406 -27.80 13.98 -53.86
C GLN A 406 -26.52 13.19 -54.13
N MET A 407 -25.59 13.12 -53.16
CA MET A 407 -24.21 12.67 -53.42
C MET A 407 -23.75 11.49 -52.59
N TRP A 408 -24.47 11.11 -51.53
CA TRP A 408 -24.10 10.00 -50.67
C TRP A 408 -24.34 8.65 -51.36
N HIS A 409 -23.29 7.84 -51.48
CA HIS A 409 -23.42 6.55 -52.14
C HIS A 409 -23.99 5.49 -51.19
N ARG A 410 -25.31 5.25 -51.25
CA ARG A 410 -26.03 4.36 -50.31
C ARG A 410 -25.50 2.92 -50.30
N SER A 411 -25.30 2.30 -51.46
CA SER A 411 -24.86 0.89 -51.52
C SER A 411 -23.39 0.68 -51.14
N ARG A 412 -22.47 1.56 -51.57
CA ARG A 412 -21.03 1.44 -51.28
C ARG A 412 -20.64 1.78 -49.84
N ASN A 413 -21.43 2.61 -49.15
CA ASN A 413 -21.20 2.93 -47.73
C ASN A 413 -21.77 1.89 -46.76
N GLY A 414 -22.47 0.87 -47.27
CA GLY A 414 -23.04 -0.20 -46.44
C GLY A 414 -24.10 0.34 -45.49
N GLN A 415 -23.99 -0.02 -44.21
CA GLN A 415 -24.91 0.42 -43.14
C GLN A 415 -24.57 1.79 -42.55
N LEU A 416 -23.49 2.44 -43.00
CA LEU A 416 -23.07 3.73 -42.45
C LEU A 416 -24.00 4.85 -42.93
N GLU A 417 -24.65 5.52 -41.99
CA GLU A 417 -25.53 6.65 -42.29
C GLU A 417 -24.80 7.99 -42.18
N ALA A 418 -25.21 8.97 -42.99
CA ALA A 418 -24.61 10.30 -42.98
C ALA A 418 -24.85 11.06 -41.65
N SER A 419 -25.86 10.67 -40.86
CA SER A 419 -26.11 11.19 -39.51
C SER A 419 -25.11 10.69 -38.46
N GLU A 420 -24.36 9.63 -38.76
CA GLU A 420 -23.42 8.99 -37.81
C GLU A 420 -21.99 9.52 -37.95
N VAL A 421 -21.74 10.41 -38.91
CA VAL A 421 -20.41 10.97 -39.19
C VAL A 421 -20.41 12.49 -39.07
N ALA A 422 -19.36 13.06 -38.50
CA ALA A 422 -19.21 14.52 -38.42
C ALA A 422 -18.86 15.11 -39.78
N ALA A 423 -19.38 16.30 -40.09
CA ALA A 423 -19.07 17.01 -41.34
C ALA A 423 -17.58 17.38 -41.53
N GLY A 424 -16.81 17.40 -40.44
CA GLY A 424 -15.35 17.63 -40.45
C GLY A 424 -14.51 16.35 -40.39
N SER A 425 -15.12 15.18 -40.50
CA SER A 425 -14.43 13.89 -40.36
C SER A 425 -13.41 13.66 -41.48
N THR A 426 -12.26 13.08 -41.13
CA THR A 426 -11.27 12.59 -42.10
C THR A 426 -11.62 11.20 -42.64
N LYS A 427 -12.69 10.56 -42.16
CA LYS A 427 -13.17 9.26 -42.65
C LYS A 427 -13.49 9.36 -44.15
N ALA A 428 -12.86 8.51 -44.95
CA ALA A 428 -13.16 8.39 -46.36
C ALA A 428 -14.43 7.56 -46.55
N VAL A 429 -15.36 8.11 -47.31
CA VAL A 429 -16.64 7.49 -47.66
C VAL A 429 -16.84 7.58 -49.17
N TRP A 430 -17.74 6.77 -49.70
CA TRP A 430 -18.07 6.76 -51.12
C TRP A 430 -19.09 7.84 -51.46
N TRP A 431 -18.81 8.53 -52.56
CA TRP A 431 -19.61 9.58 -53.14
C TRP A 431 -19.99 9.22 -54.57
N GLN A 432 -21.16 9.66 -55.01
CA GLN A 432 -21.62 9.56 -56.38
C GLN A 432 -21.96 10.96 -56.90
N CYS A 433 -21.62 11.24 -58.16
CA CYS A 433 -21.85 12.57 -58.73
C CYS A 433 -23.29 12.68 -59.26
N PRO A 434 -24.00 13.81 -59.02
CA PRO A 434 -25.31 14.02 -59.60
C PRO A 434 -25.27 14.23 -61.12
N LYS A 435 -24.10 14.57 -61.69
CA LYS A 435 -23.93 14.78 -63.14
C LYS A 435 -23.74 13.48 -63.94
N SER A 436 -23.31 12.41 -63.28
CA SER A 436 -23.07 11.11 -63.92
C SER A 436 -22.96 10.03 -62.86
N VAL A 437 -23.71 8.95 -63.04
CA VAL A 437 -23.71 7.79 -62.14
C VAL A 437 -22.37 7.06 -62.12
N ASP A 438 -21.60 7.12 -63.20
CA ASP A 438 -20.28 6.48 -63.34
C ASP A 438 -19.18 7.19 -62.56
N HIS A 439 -19.44 8.42 -62.10
CA HIS A 439 -18.53 9.19 -61.26
C HIS A 439 -18.69 8.78 -59.80
N GLU A 440 -18.23 7.57 -59.46
CA GLU A 440 -18.14 7.08 -58.09
C GLU A 440 -16.71 7.22 -57.55
N TRP A 441 -16.54 7.82 -56.37
CA TRP A 441 -15.21 7.92 -55.75
C TRP A 441 -15.26 7.89 -54.22
N SER A 442 -14.21 7.35 -53.62
CA SER A 442 -13.95 7.50 -52.20
C SER A 442 -13.15 8.77 -51.92
N SER A 443 -13.57 9.56 -50.92
CA SER A 443 -12.90 10.78 -50.47
C SER A 443 -13.21 11.07 -48.99
N PRO A 444 -12.27 11.67 -48.24
CA PRO A 444 -12.54 12.18 -46.89
C PRO A 444 -13.70 13.18 -46.87
N ILE A 445 -14.59 13.05 -45.88
CA ILE A 445 -15.76 13.93 -45.72
C ILE A 445 -15.35 15.40 -45.62
N CYS A 446 -14.30 15.71 -44.85
CA CYS A 446 -13.82 17.08 -44.67
C CYS A 446 -13.34 17.76 -45.96
N GLN A 447 -12.86 17.00 -46.96
CA GLN A 447 -12.46 17.54 -48.25
C GLN A 447 -13.68 17.87 -49.11
N ILE A 448 -14.69 17.01 -49.10
CA ILE A 448 -15.93 17.22 -49.84
C ILE A 448 -16.73 18.39 -49.27
N THR A 449 -16.87 18.45 -47.94
CA THR A 449 -17.57 19.58 -47.29
C THR A 449 -16.84 20.90 -47.49
N LYS A 450 -15.51 20.89 -47.65
CA LYS A 450 -14.74 22.07 -48.08
C LYS A 450 -15.11 22.48 -49.51
N SER A 451 -15.13 21.54 -50.46
CA SER A 451 -15.54 21.83 -51.84
C SER A 451 -16.96 22.39 -51.94
N TRP A 452 -17.90 21.86 -51.15
CA TRP A 452 -19.28 22.38 -51.12
C TRP A 452 -19.35 23.84 -50.66
N LYS A 453 -18.56 24.23 -49.66
CA LYS A 453 -18.46 25.64 -49.22
C LYS A 453 -17.88 26.55 -50.29
N GLU A 454 -17.01 26.01 -51.14
CA GLU A 454 -16.41 26.70 -52.29
C GLU A 454 -17.32 26.68 -53.54
N GLY A 455 -18.56 26.20 -53.42
CA GLY A 455 -19.53 26.13 -54.53
C GLY A 455 -19.29 24.99 -55.52
N ASN A 456 -18.39 24.06 -55.22
CA ASN A 456 -18.05 22.93 -56.08
C ASN A 456 -18.62 21.62 -55.54
N THR A 457 -18.99 20.67 -56.42
CA THR A 457 -19.50 19.36 -55.99
C THR A 457 -18.43 18.48 -55.33
N GLY A 458 -17.14 18.83 -55.48
CA GLY A 458 -16.02 18.01 -54.98
C GLY A 458 -15.79 16.71 -55.77
N CYS A 459 -16.52 16.50 -56.88
CA CYS A 459 -16.37 15.34 -57.74
C CYS A 459 -14.99 15.30 -58.38
N SER A 460 -14.22 14.24 -58.08
CA SER A 460 -12.85 14.08 -58.58
C SER A 460 -12.78 13.96 -60.10
N PHE A 461 -13.85 13.49 -60.75
CA PHE A 461 -13.92 13.36 -62.21
C PHE A 461 -14.29 14.69 -62.88
N CYS A 462 -15.30 15.40 -62.37
CA CYS A 462 -15.67 16.72 -62.90
C CYS A 462 -14.55 17.76 -62.72
N LEU A 463 -13.77 17.63 -61.65
CA LEU A 463 -12.59 18.49 -61.40
C LEU A 463 -11.33 18.00 -62.13
N GLY A 464 -11.42 16.97 -62.99
CA GLY A 464 -10.30 16.46 -63.79
C GLY A 464 -9.19 15.76 -63.01
N ARG A 465 -9.40 15.46 -61.72
CA ARG A 465 -8.43 14.76 -60.86
C ARG A 465 -8.41 13.24 -61.08
N LYS A 466 -9.51 12.67 -61.56
CA LYS A 466 -9.65 11.26 -61.97
C LYS A 466 -10.23 11.18 -63.38
N VAL A 467 -9.84 10.12 -64.10
CA VAL A 467 -10.36 9.80 -65.43
C VAL A 467 -11.52 8.82 -65.28
N ALA A 468 -12.69 9.15 -65.83
CA ALA A 468 -13.87 8.30 -65.75
C ALA A 468 -13.68 6.97 -66.52
N PRO A 469 -14.38 5.88 -66.15
CA PRO A 469 -14.41 4.66 -66.96
C PRO A 469 -14.79 4.97 -68.41
N GLY A 470 -14.09 4.40 -69.39
CA GLY A 470 -14.30 4.69 -70.83
C GLY A 470 -13.64 5.97 -71.35
N GLU A 471 -13.25 6.91 -70.48
CA GLU A 471 -12.67 8.21 -70.85
C GLU A 471 -11.13 8.24 -70.87
N SER A 472 -10.49 7.08 -70.70
CA SER A 472 -9.02 6.97 -70.72
C SER A 472 -8.44 6.91 -72.14
N LEU A 473 -7.18 7.31 -72.29
CA LEU A 473 -6.39 7.17 -73.51
C LEU A 473 -6.43 5.73 -74.03
N ALA A 474 -6.34 4.75 -73.13
CA ALA A 474 -6.43 3.33 -73.49
C ALA A 474 -7.81 2.89 -73.98
N ALA A 475 -8.88 3.46 -73.42
CA ALA A 475 -10.23 3.11 -73.79
C ALA A 475 -10.62 3.73 -75.14
N LYS A 476 -10.26 5.00 -75.36
CA LYS A 476 -10.62 5.75 -76.59
C LYS A 476 -9.69 5.50 -77.76
N HIS A 477 -8.40 5.33 -77.49
CA HIS A 477 -7.35 5.25 -78.51
C HIS A 477 -6.46 4.01 -78.33
N PRO A 478 -7.02 2.79 -78.36
CA PRO A 478 -6.26 1.56 -78.05
C PRO A 478 -5.07 1.33 -79.00
N ASN A 479 -5.17 1.78 -80.26
CA ASN A 479 -4.07 1.68 -81.23
C ASN A 479 -2.95 2.69 -80.97
N LEU A 480 -3.27 3.90 -80.49
CA LEU A 480 -2.27 4.90 -80.14
C LEU A 480 -1.44 4.48 -78.92
N VAL A 481 -2.03 3.71 -78.00
CA VAL A 481 -1.31 3.16 -76.83
C VAL A 481 -0.12 2.29 -77.21
N LYS A 482 -0.07 1.74 -78.44
CA LYS A 482 1.11 1.00 -78.93
C LYS A 482 2.38 1.87 -78.97
N TYR A 483 2.22 3.20 -79.09
CA TYR A 483 3.30 4.17 -79.09
C TYR A 483 3.67 4.65 -77.68
N PHE A 484 3.04 4.15 -76.63
CA PHE A 484 3.35 4.52 -75.25
C PHE A 484 4.64 3.82 -74.77
N ASP A 485 5.68 4.56 -74.39
CA ASP A 485 6.91 3.96 -73.88
C ASP A 485 6.71 3.49 -72.44
N ARG A 486 6.35 2.21 -72.27
CA ARG A 486 6.05 1.63 -70.95
C ARG A 486 7.19 1.79 -69.95
N PRO A 487 8.46 1.48 -70.27
CA PRO A 487 9.54 1.53 -69.28
C PRO A 487 9.75 2.93 -68.69
N ARG A 488 9.77 3.98 -69.53
CA ARG A 488 9.99 5.36 -69.06
C ARG A 488 8.79 5.98 -68.37
N ASN A 489 7.58 5.51 -68.69
CA ASN A 489 6.38 6.03 -68.06
C ASN A 489 5.99 5.30 -66.78
N LEU A 490 6.71 4.27 -66.31
CA LEU A 490 6.38 3.61 -65.05
C LEU A 490 6.39 4.62 -63.88
N PRO A 491 5.38 4.61 -62.99
CA PRO A 491 4.27 3.64 -62.86
C PRO A 491 2.97 4.02 -63.61
N ILE A 492 2.99 5.03 -64.47
CA ILE A 492 1.82 5.56 -65.19
C ILE A 492 1.29 4.51 -66.18
N LYS A 493 -0.02 4.24 -66.14
CA LYS A 493 -0.71 3.36 -67.08
C LYS A 493 -1.61 4.17 -68.03
N PRO A 494 -1.65 3.84 -69.33
CA PRO A 494 -2.55 4.50 -70.30
C PRO A 494 -4.04 4.49 -69.91
N SER A 495 -4.47 3.50 -69.13
CA SER A 495 -5.84 3.41 -68.57
C SER A 495 -6.13 4.41 -67.45
N LYS A 496 -5.14 5.19 -67.01
CA LYS A 496 -5.25 6.21 -65.96
C LYS A 496 -5.00 7.63 -66.48
N ILE A 497 -4.85 7.81 -67.79
CA ILE A 497 -4.59 9.10 -68.43
C ILE A 497 -5.78 9.46 -69.30
N SER A 498 -6.22 10.72 -69.28
CA SER A 498 -7.25 11.23 -70.19
C SER A 498 -6.62 11.59 -71.54
N ASP A 499 -7.35 11.34 -72.63
CA ASP A 499 -6.94 11.73 -73.99
C ASP A 499 -6.89 13.24 -74.23
N ARG A 500 -7.55 14.03 -73.36
CA ARG A 500 -7.53 15.50 -73.37
C ARG A 500 -6.49 16.11 -72.42
N GLY A 501 -5.71 15.29 -71.73
CA GLY A 501 -4.74 15.76 -70.74
C GLY A 501 -3.50 16.38 -71.38
N TYR A 502 -2.98 17.46 -70.78
CA TYR A 502 -1.71 18.10 -71.19
C TYR A 502 -0.46 17.45 -70.56
N ARG A 503 -0.62 16.30 -69.89
CA ARG A 503 0.49 15.64 -69.21
C ARG A 503 1.52 15.20 -70.24
N LEU A 504 2.78 15.59 -70.04
CA LEU A 504 3.91 15.10 -70.81
C LEU A 504 4.17 13.63 -70.42
N ILE A 505 4.28 12.78 -71.44
CA ILE A 505 4.63 11.36 -71.29
C ILE A 505 5.58 10.95 -72.41
N TRP A 506 6.28 9.84 -72.19
CA TRP A 506 7.22 9.28 -73.14
C TRP A 506 6.50 8.44 -74.20
N TRP A 507 6.78 8.73 -75.45
CA TRP A 507 6.29 8.00 -76.60
C TRP A 507 7.45 7.32 -77.31
N ARG A 508 7.17 6.20 -77.98
CA ARG A 508 8.13 5.44 -78.78
C ARG A 508 7.49 5.02 -80.08
N CYS A 509 8.15 5.28 -81.21
CA CYS A 509 7.66 4.86 -82.52
C CYS A 509 8.28 3.52 -82.96
N PRO A 510 7.75 2.89 -84.04
CA PRO A 510 8.32 1.66 -84.60
C PRO A 510 9.79 1.77 -85.04
N LYS A 511 10.25 2.96 -85.45
CA LYS A 511 11.68 3.25 -85.75
C LYS A 511 12.54 3.44 -84.49
N LEU A 512 12.00 3.13 -83.30
CA LEU A 512 12.66 3.21 -82.00
C LEU A 512 13.03 4.61 -81.50
N HIS A 513 12.61 5.67 -82.19
CA HIS A 513 12.67 7.04 -81.70
C HIS A 513 11.81 7.19 -80.44
N ILE A 514 12.36 7.86 -79.42
CA ILE A 514 11.70 8.11 -78.14
C ILE A 514 11.64 9.61 -77.90
N TRP A 515 10.47 10.13 -77.53
CA TRP A 515 10.27 11.56 -77.27
C TRP A 515 9.26 11.79 -76.16
N GLU A 516 9.34 12.93 -75.49
CA GLU A 516 8.38 13.37 -74.49
C GLU A 516 7.42 14.39 -75.12
N GLU A 517 6.11 14.18 -75.00
CA GLU A 517 5.10 15.09 -75.55
C GLU A 517 3.75 14.98 -74.81
N GLY A 518 2.97 16.06 -74.86
CA GLY A 518 1.66 16.13 -74.23
C GLY A 518 0.63 15.18 -74.87
N VAL A 519 -0.15 14.48 -74.03
CA VAL A 519 -1.15 13.51 -74.52
C VAL A 519 -2.16 14.12 -75.50
N SER A 520 -2.74 15.26 -75.15
CA SER A 520 -3.70 15.95 -76.01
C SER A 520 -3.13 16.33 -77.37
N TYR A 521 -1.85 16.70 -77.44
CA TYR A 521 -1.17 17.05 -78.69
C TYR A 521 -0.96 15.82 -79.58
N VAL A 522 -0.45 14.72 -79.00
CA VAL A 522 -0.23 13.47 -79.74
C VAL A 522 -1.55 12.87 -80.22
N VAL A 523 -2.58 12.85 -79.37
CA VAL A 523 -3.93 12.39 -79.73
C VAL A 523 -4.49 13.21 -80.89
N ARG A 524 -4.38 14.54 -80.83
CA ARG A 524 -4.86 15.41 -81.92
C ARG A 524 -4.16 15.10 -83.24
N ARG A 525 -2.82 15.00 -83.25
CA ARG A 525 -2.07 14.66 -84.47
C ARG A 525 -2.41 13.26 -84.99
N TRP A 526 -2.60 12.30 -84.10
CA TRP A 526 -3.04 10.94 -84.44
C TRP A 526 -4.41 10.94 -85.12
N GLN A 527 -5.37 11.67 -84.57
CA GLN A 527 -6.72 11.81 -85.15
C GLN A 527 -6.71 12.54 -86.49
N GLU A 528 -5.82 13.54 -86.66
CA GLU A 528 -5.61 14.25 -87.93
C GLU A 528 -4.85 13.40 -88.98
N GLY A 529 -4.50 12.14 -88.69
CA GLY A 529 -3.74 11.27 -89.60
C GLY A 529 -2.29 11.70 -89.82
N LYS A 530 -1.77 12.63 -89.01
CA LYS A 530 -0.42 13.18 -89.16
C LYS A 530 0.60 12.31 -88.43
N ILE A 531 1.84 12.32 -88.93
CA ILE A 531 2.96 11.68 -88.23
C ILE A 531 3.13 12.29 -86.84
N ILE A 532 3.09 11.43 -85.82
CA ILE A 532 3.15 11.81 -84.41
C ILE A 532 4.58 11.91 -83.88
N CYS A 533 5.52 11.15 -84.43
CA CYS A 533 6.91 11.11 -83.99
C CYS A 533 7.70 12.31 -84.56
N PRO A 534 8.22 13.22 -83.73
CA PRO A 534 8.93 14.41 -84.20
C PRO A 534 10.08 14.13 -85.16
N GLN A 535 10.88 13.12 -84.87
CA GLN A 535 12.04 12.73 -85.67
C GLN A 535 11.65 12.08 -87.01
N CYS A 536 10.51 11.37 -87.06
CA CYS A 536 10.01 10.85 -88.34
C CYS A 536 9.45 11.96 -89.24
N ARG A 537 8.91 13.05 -88.66
CA ARG A 537 8.38 14.19 -89.42
C ARG A 537 9.45 14.97 -90.18
N THR A 538 10.70 14.94 -89.71
CA THR A 538 11.82 15.67 -90.30
C THR A 538 12.61 14.84 -91.31
N GLN A 539 12.21 13.59 -91.51
CA GLN A 539 12.85 12.64 -92.44
C GLN A 539 11.96 12.30 -93.64
N GLU A 540 10.75 12.86 -93.68
CA GLU A 540 9.86 12.98 -94.83
C GLU A 540 9.86 14.44 -95.29
#